data_AF-V6Z2I0-F1
#
_entry.id   AF-V6Z2I0-F1
#
_cell.length_a   1.000
_cell.length_b   1.000
_cell.length_c   1.000
_cell.angle_alpha   90.00
_cell.angle_beta   90.00
_cell.angle_gamma   90.00
#
_symmetry.space_group_name_H-M   'P 1'
#
loop_
_entity.id
_entity.type
_entity.pdbx_description
1 polymer ?
#
loop_
_entity_poly.entity_id
_entity_poly.type
_entity_poly.pdbx_seq_one_letter_code
_entity_poly.pdbx_strand_id
1 'polypeptide(L)' 'MNKKEMVIITVYTTNKTITEVIETKKEAIEIKTKIQSQMNNGHTVVIGNKLLNPRYIEIINFEEVGG' A
#
# COMPACT_ATOMS: atom_id res chain seq x y z
N MET A 1 -23.16 15.92 1.45
CA MET A 1 -21.97 15.50 0.66
C MET A 1 -21.29 14.41 1.47
N ASN A 2 -21.46 13.14 1.11
CA ASN A 2 -20.82 12.04 1.86
C ASN A 2 -19.30 12.17 1.65
N LYS A 3 -18.53 12.35 2.73
CA LYS A 3 -17.08 12.23 2.66
C LYS A 3 -16.78 10.79 2.20
N LYS A 4 -16.11 10.63 1.06
CA LYS A 4 -15.56 9.32 0.66
C LYS A 4 -14.46 8.97 1.65
N GLU A 5 -14.57 7.85 2.34
CA GLU A 5 -13.46 7.26 3.08
C GLU A 5 -12.48 6.65 2.08
N MET A 6 -11.25 7.18 2.06
CA MET A 6 -10.17 6.68 1.22
C MET A 6 -9.02 6.21 2.10
N VAL A 7 -8.15 5.36 1.57
CA VAL A 7 -6.91 4.97 2.25
C VAL A 7 -5.74 5.31 1.36
N ILE A 8 -4.78 6.05 1.91
CA ILE A 8 -3.51 6.34 1.24
C ILE A 8 -2.49 5.31 1.70
N ILE A 9 -1.94 4.57 0.74
CA ILE A 9 -0.84 3.64 0.96
C ILE A 9 0.44 4.33 0.50
N THR A 10 1.39 4.51 1.41
CA THR A 10 2.71 5.06 1.09
C THR A 10 3.80 4.03 1.38
N VAL A 11 4.55 3.67 0.35
CA VAL A 11 5.72 2.79 0.45
C VAL A 11 6.98 3.63 0.31
N TYR A 12 7.84 3.54 1.33
CA TYR A 12 9.17 4.10 1.31
C TYR A 12 10.15 3.01 0.90
N THR A 13 10.84 3.22 -0.20
CA THR A 13 11.98 2.40 -0.62
C THR A 13 13.26 3.19 -0.52
N THR A 14 14.40 2.48 -0.51
CA THR A 14 15.74 3.09 -0.40
C THR A 14 16.02 4.20 -1.43
N ASN A 15 15.32 4.21 -2.57
CA ASN A 15 15.54 5.15 -3.66
C ASN A 15 14.31 5.95 -4.10
N LYS A 16 13.11 5.66 -3.59
CA LYS A 16 11.88 6.37 -3.97
C LYS A 16 10.76 6.18 -2.96
N THR A 17 9.81 7.11 -3.00
CA THR A 17 8.53 6.99 -2.31
C THR A 17 7.44 6.72 -3.34
N ILE A 18 6.56 5.77 -3.04
CA ILE A 18 5.41 5.42 -3.86
C ILE A 18 4.16 5.65 -3.04
N THR A 19 3.26 6.50 -3.53
CA THR A 19 1.95 6.73 -2.94
C THR A 19 0.86 6.23 -3.88
N GLU A 20 -0.13 5.56 -3.31
CA GLU A 20 -1.32 5.08 -4.02
C GLU A 20 -2.58 5.41 -3.18
N VAL A 21 -3.62 5.91 -3.83
CA VAL A 21 -4.90 6.24 -3.19
C VAL A 21 -5.89 5.12 -3.49
N ILE A 22 -6.46 4.55 -2.45
CA ILE A 22 -7.44 3.46 -2.53
C ILE A 22 -8.81 3.99 -2.15
N GLU A 23 -9.79 3.80 -3.02
CA GLU A 23 -11.13 4.41 -2.86
C GLU A 23 -12.01 3.73 -1.81
N THR A 24 -11.67 2.50 -1.41
CA THR A 24 -12.48 1.75 -0.44
C THR A 24 -11.61 1.11 0.63
N LYS A 25 -12.10 1.11 1.87
CA LYS A 25 -11.44 0.45 2.99
C LYS A 25 -11.28 -1.06 2.79
N LYS A 26 -12.25 -1.70 2.12
CA LYS A 26 -12.19 -3.13 1.80
C LYS A 26 -10.99 -3.44 0.89
N GLU A 27 -10.86 -2.72 -0.21
CA GLU A 27 -9.74 -2.88 -1.14
C GLU A 27 -8.40 -2.58 -0.45
N ALA A 28 -8.35 -1.57 0.42
CA ALA A 28 -7.15 -1.24 1.18
C ALA A 28 -6.70 -2.37 2.12
N ILE A 29 -7.65 -3.06 2.77
CA ILE A 29 -7.37 -4.23 3.62
C ILE A 29 -6.83 -5.39 2.77
N GLU A 30 -7.46 -5.67 1.63
CA GLU A 30 -7.01 -6.74 0.71
C GLU A 30 -5.59 -6.48 0.21
N ILE A 31 -5.30 -5.24 -0.19
CA ILE A 31 -3.95 -4.82 -0.62
C ILE A 31 -2.96 -4.94 0.54
N LYS A 32 -3.32 -4.50 1.76
CA LYS A 32 -2.46 -4.62 2.95
C LYS A 32 -2.08 -6.07 3.23
N THR A 33 -3.07 -6.98 3.24
CA THR A 33 -2.83 -8.41 3.48
C THR A 33 -1.94 -9.02 2.38
N LYS A 34 -2.17 -8.65 1.12
CA LYS A 34 -1.34 -9.11 -0.01
C LYS A 34 0.10 -8.64 0.10
N ILE A 35 0.32 -7.36 0.39
CA ILE A 35 1.64 -6.77 0.61
C ILE A 35 2.38 -7.51 1.72
N GLN A 36 1.73 -7.69 2.89
CA GLN A 36 2.32 -8.38 4.04
C GLN A 36 2.72 -9.82 3.69
N SER A 37 1.85 -10.56 2.98
CA SER A 37 2.16 -11.91 2.51
C SER A 37 3.33 -11.93 1.54
N GLN A 38 3.38 -11.01 0.58
CA GLN A 38 4.48 -10.93 -0.40
C GLN A 38 5.82 -10.59 0.27
N MET A 39 5.83 -9.65 1.23
CA MET A 39 7.02 -9.32 2.00
C MET A 39 7.52 -10.51 2.84
N ASN A 40 6.63 -11.20 3.55
CA ASN A 40 7.00 -12.35 4.38
C ASN A 40 7.58 -13.52 3.57
N ASN A 41 7.14 -13.68 2.32
CA ASN A 41 7.63 -14.73 1.42
C ASN A 41 8.80 -14.27 0.53
N GLY A 42 9.27 -13.02 0.66
CA GLY A 42 10.32 -12.46 -0.20
C GLY A 42 9.90 -12.30 -1.67
N HIS A 43 8.60 -12.33 -1.97
CA HIS A 43 8.05 -12.18 -3.31
C HIS A 43 7.85 -10.71 -3.68
N THR A 44 7.97 -10.39 -4.96
CA THR A 44 7.63 -9.05 -5.50
C THR A 44 6.28 -8.58 -5.01
N VAL A 45 6.25 -7.42 -4.35
CA VAL A 45 5.07 -6.73 -3.87
C VAL A 45 4.40 -5.98 -5.04
N VAL A 46 3.07 -6.09 -5.16
CA VAL A 46 2.30 -5.42 -6.22
C VAL A 46 1.31 -4.44 -5.60
N ILE A 47 1.40 -3.16 -5.97
CA ILE A 47 0.50 -2.09 -5.51
C ILE A 47 0.03 -1.31 -6.74
N GLY A 48 -1.28 -1.37 -7.05
CA GLY A 48 -1.80 -0.89 -8.33
C GLY A 48 -1.05 -1.54 -9.50
N ASN A 49 -0.48 -0.71 -10.37
CA ASN A 49 0.35 -1.15 -11.51
C ASN A 49 1.87 -1.15 -11.21
N LYS A 50 2.27 -1.01 -9.93
CA LYS A 50 3.68 -0.90 -9.53
C LYS A 50 4.18 -2.21 -8.94
N LEU A 51 5.36 -2.63 -9.39
CA LEU A 51 6.09 -3.78 -8.87
C LEU A 51 7.22 -3.29 -7.95
N LEU A 52 7.30 -3.90 -6.77
CA LEU A 52 8.21 -3.54 -5.70
C LEU A 52 8.96 -4.78 -5.24
N ASN A 53 10.28 -4.75 -5.22
CA ASN A 53 11.06 -5.82 -4.62
C ASN A 53 11.12 -5.59 -3.08
N PRO A 54 10.67 -6.56 -2.25
CA PRO A 54 10.66 -6.43 -0.79
C PRO A 54 11.99 -6.02 -0.17
N ARG A 55 13.11 -6.40 -0.79
CA ARG A 55 14.46 -6.10 -0.30
C ARG A 55 14.73 -4.60 -0.17
N TYR A 56 14.05 -3.78 -0.98
CA TYR A 56 14.24 -2.33 -0.97
C TYR A 56 13.14 -1.59 -0.21
N ILE A 57 12.15 -2.28 0.35
CA ILE A 57 11.06 -1.66 1.11
C ILE A 57 11.54 -1.46 2.54
N GLU A 58 11.45 -0.22 3.01
CA GLU A 58 11.85 0.15 4.38
C GLU A 58 10.61 0.29 5.27
N ILE A 59 9.59 1.02 4.78
CA ILE A 59 8.38 1.32 5.54
C ILE A 59 7.17 1.28 4.60
N ILE A 60 6.05 0.78 5.11
CA ILE A 60 4.74 0.90 4.46
C ILE A 60 3.77 1.55 5.44
N ASN A 61 3.27 2.73 5.07
CA ASN A 61 2.27 3.46 5.82
C ASN A 61 0.88 3.30 5.18
N PHE A 62 -0.15 3.14 6.02
CA PHE A 62 -1.55 3.07 5.63
C PHE A 62 -2.31 4.14 6.40
N GLU A 63 -2.77 5.18 5.70
CA GLU A 63 -3.45 6.32 6.30
C GLU A 63 -4.91 6.36 5.83
N GLU A 64 -5.86 6.24 6.77
CA GLU A 64 -7.28 6.43 6.47
C GLU A 64 -7.57 7.93 6.38
N VAL A 65 -8.05 8.38 5.22
CA VAL A 65 -8.40 9.76 4.94
C VAL A 65 -9.90 9.81 4.66
N GLY A 66 -10.66 10.20 5.68
CA GLY A 66 -12.12 10.32 5.62
C GLY A 66 -12.75 9.98 6.96
N GLY A 67 -13.58 10.90 7.46
CA GLY A 67 -14.14 10.90 8.82
C GLY A 67 -13.83 12.21 9.51
#